data_AF-A0A501X7Y5-F1
#
_entry.id   AF-A0A501X7Y5-F1
#
_cell.length_a   1.000
_cell.length_b   1.000
_cell.length_c   1.000
_cell.angle_alpha   90.00
_cell.angle_beta   90.00
_cell.angle_gamma   90.00
#
_symmetry.space_group_name_H-M   'P 1'
#
loop_
_entity.id
_entity.type
_entity.pdbx_description
1 polymer ?
#
loop_
_entity_poly.entity_id
_entity_poly.type
_entity_poly.pdbx_seq_one_letter_code
_entity_poly.pdbx_strand_id
1 'polypeptide(L)'
;YAISGKLTKQLPSDSSVEDLLALIKKEKEKLIAEKKIKANKTSSYIYKKDNKWYEEVGGKVVDITEQIPFKIRDNWVWNRMGQVGKISSGLTPNKEAIFTYSRVDLVPFFKVSSMNDPENENILQKTNFYVPNKYKIEYPSIVFPKNGGAIYTNKRRVLLNNGSIDLNCSYIYPFVFNMFNYLYFWFSNINLSNFIVGTAVPTINSSILSNLLLPLPPLEEQQRIVNKLETVLPLIEKINK
;
A
#
# COMPACT_ATOMS: atom_id res chain seq x y z
N TYR A 1 17.04 4.39 1.66
CA TYR A 1 17.79 5.12 0.61
C TYR A 1 17.48 4.68 -0.83
N ALA A 2 16.95 3.48 -1.09
CA ALA A 2 16.67 3.04 -2.46
C ALA A 2 15.55 3.83 -3.19
N ILE A 3 14.62 4.45 -2.44
CA ILE A 3 13.40 5.08 -2.98
C ILE A 3 13.51 6.61 -3.02
N SER A 4 14.72 7.15 -2.91
CA SER A 4 14.99 8.60 -3.06
C SER A 4 15.37 9.00 -4.48
N GLY A 5 15.01 8.21 -5.49
CA GLY A 5 15.42 8.44 -6.88
C GLY A 5 16.93 8.35 -7.11
N LYS A 6 17.70 7.66 -6.26
CA LYS A 6 19.15 7.48 -6.47
C LYS A 6 19.51 6.16 -7.16
N LEU A 7 18.54 5.25 -7.28
CA LEU A 7 18.79 3.86 -7.67
C LEU A 7 18.82 3.62 -9.18
N THR A 8 18.04 4.40 -9.93
CA THR A 8 17.92 4.33 -11.40
C THR A 8 18.16 5.72 -11.98
N LYS A 9 18.21 5.90 -13.30
CA LYS A 9 18.11 7.22 -13.97
C LYS A 9 16.76 7.33 -14.68
N GLN A 10 16.23 8.54 -14.81
CA GLN A 10 15.14 8.81 -15.75
C GLN A 10 15.67 8.64 -17.17
N LEU A 11 14.86 8.06 -18.05
CA LEU A 11 15.16 7.88 -19.46
C LEU A 11 14.32 8.87 -20.29
N PRO A 12 14.82 9.37 -21.43
CA PRO A 12 14.03 10.24 -22.32
C PRO A 12 12.73 9.60 -22.85
N SER A 13 12.65 8.26 -22.83
CA SER A 13 11.48 7.49 -23.23
C SER A 13 10.42 7.34 -22.14
N ASP A 14 10.69 7.81 -20.92
CA ASP A 14 9.72 7.70 -19.82
C ASP A 14 8.54 8.63 -20.07
N SER A 15 7.35 8.17 -19.68
CA SER A 15 6.18 9.03 -19.60
C SER A 15 6.38 10.13 -18.55
N SER A 16 5.53 11.15 -18.58
CA SER A 16 5.54 12.18 -17.54
C SER A 16 4.91 11.65 -16.26
N VAL A 17 5.27 12.23 -15.11
CA VAL A 17 4.60 11.88 -13.85
C VAL A 17 3.16 12.39 -13.82
N GLU A 18 2.86 13.44 -14.60
CA GLU A 18 1.53 13.96 -14.85
C GLU A 18 0.62 12.94 -15.54
N ASP A 19 1.14 12.16 -16.50
CA ASP A 19 0.40 11.06 -17.14
C ASP A 19 0.00 10.00 -16.12
N LEU A 20 0.91 9.66 -15.21
CA LEU A 20 0.62 8.73 -14.11
C LEU A 20 -0.44 9.30 -13.16
N LEU A 21 -0.37 10.58 -12.79
CA LEU A 21 -1.37 11.23 -11.94
C LEU A 21 -2.76 11.22 -12.61
N ALA A 22 -2.82 11.47 -13.92
CA ALA A 22 -4.06 11.40 -14.70
C ALA A 22 -4.63 9.97 -14.72
N LEU A 23 -3.77 8.95 -14.89
CA LEU A 23 -4.18 7.54 -14.83
C LEU A 23 -4.70 7.16 -13.44
N ILE A 24 -4.03 7.57 -12.37
CA ILE A 24 -4.47 7.35 -10.98
C ILE A 24 -5.85 7.97 -10.76
N LYS A 25 -6.05 9.21 -11.20
CA LYS A 25 -7.34 9.91 -11.09
C LYS A 25 -8.45 9.13 -11.81
N LYS A 26 -8.20 8.71 -13.05
CA LYS A 26 -9.15 7.94 -13.87
C LYS A 26 -9.53 6.61 -13.21
N GLU A 27 -8.55 5.82 -12.75
CA GLU A 27 -8.83 4.54 -12.10
C GLU A 27 -9.55 4.72 -10.75
N LYS A 28 -9.21 5.77 -10.00
CA LYS A 28 -9.90 6.12 -8.75
C LYS A 28 -11.38 6.46 -9.02
N GLU A 29 -11.67 7.28 -10.02
CA GLU A 29 -13.04 7.64 -10.43
C GLU A 29 -13.84 6.40 -10.85
N LYS A 30 -13.23 5.49 -11.60
CA LYS A 30 -13.83 4.20 -11.97
C LYS A 30 -14.18 3.36 -10.73
N LEU A 31 -13.27 3.21 -9.78
CA LEU A 31 -13.51 2.47 -8.54
C LEU A 31 -14.62 3.09 -7.67
N ILE A 32 -14.75 4.42 -7.69
CA ILE A 32 -15.85 5.14 -7.03
C ILE A 32 -17.19 4.81 -7.72
N ALA A 33 -17.24 4.86 -9.06
CA ALA A 33 -18.44 4.54 -9.83
C ALA A 33 -18.89 3.09 -9.61
N GLU A 34 -17.94 2.17 -9.48
CA GLU A 34 -18.18 0.76 -9.14
C GLU A 34 -18.52 0.52 -7.66
N LYS A 35 -18.57 1.57 -6.82
CA LYS A 35 -18.80 1.52 -5.36
C LYS A 35 -17.79 0.66 -4.59
N LYS A 36 -16.61 0.40 -5.16
CA LYS A 36 -15.50 -0.33 -4.50
C LYS A 36 -14.75 0.53 -3.48
N ILE A 37 -14.74 1.84 -3.71
CA ILE A 37 -14.26 2.84 -2.77
C ILE A 37 -15.28 3.97 -2.60
N LYS A 38 -15.27 4.62 -1.44
CA LYS A 38 -16.11 5.80 -1.20
C LYS A 38 -15.53 6.99 -1.95
N ALA A 39 -16.40 7.84 -2.50
CA ALA A 39 -15.99 9.13 -3.00
C ALA A 39 -15.40 9.94 -1.84
N ASN A 40 -14.09 10.23 -1.91
CA ASN A 40 -13.47 11.16 -1.00
C ASN A 40 -13.53 12.55 -1.65
N LYS A 41 -14.24 13.49 -1.03
CA LYS A 41 -14.47 14.83 -1.59
C LYS A 41 -13.20 15.68 -1.61
N THR A 42 -12.14 15.26 -0.92
CA THR A 42 -10.91 16.04 -0.80
C THR A 42 -9.82 15.47 -1.69
N SER A 43 -9.70 16.03 -2.90
CA SER A 43 -8.48 15.91 -3.70
C SER A 43 -7.34 16.59 -2.95
N SER A 44 -6.21 15.89 -2.84
CA SER A 44 -4.94 16.45 -2.38
C SER A 44 -4.01 16.52 -3.58
N TYR A 45 -3.42 17.68 -3.81
CA TYR A 45 -2.42 17.92 -4.84
C TYR A 45 -1.19 18.56 -4.20
N ILE A 46 -0.03 17.91 -4.36
CA ILE A 46 1.23 18.41 -3.81
C ILE A 46 2.10 18.90 -4.96
N TYR A 47 2.61 20.12 -4.85
CA TYR A 47 3.46 20.74 -5.85
C TYR A 47 4.59 21.54 -5.22
N LYS A 48 5.62 21.82 -6.01
CA LYS A 48 6.77 22.64 -5.62
C LYS A 48 6.68 24.01 -6.28
N LYS A 49 6.84 25.08 -5.50
CA LYS A 49 6.90 26.47 -5.98
C LYS A 49 7.90 27.25 -5.13
N ASP A 50 8.76 28.05 -5.74
CA ASP A 50 9.74 28.90 -5.04
C ASP A 50 10.58 28.13 -3.99
N ASN A 51 11.05 26.93 -4.36
CA ASN A 51 11.78 25.97 -3.50
C ASN A 51 11.04 25.44 -2.26
N LYS A 52 9.75 25.75 -2.12
CA LYS A 52 8.88 25.22 -1.07
C LYS A 52 7.89 24.20 -1.63
N TRP A 53 7.40 23.34 -0.75
CA TRP A 53 6.39 22.34 -1.07
C TRP A 53 5.05 22.75 -0.48
N TYR A 54 4.02 22.70 -1.32
CA TYR A 54 2.66 23.06 -0.95
C TYR A 54 1.73 21.89 -1.21
N GLU A 55 0.75 21.71 -0.32
CA GLU A 55 -0.37 20.81 -0.53
C GLU A 55 -1.66 21.60 -0.60
N GLU A 56 -2.42 21.40 -1.67
CA GLU A 56 -3.76 21.95 -1.82
C GLU A 56 -4.81 20.88 -1.54
N VAL A 57 -5.68 21.14 -0.57
CA VAL A 57 -6.72 20.23 -0.11
C VAL A 57 -8.04 20.98 -0.05
N GLY A 58 -8.94 20.71 -1.00
CA GLY A 58 -10.25 21.37 -1.07
C GLY A 58 -10.16 22.90 -1.18
N GLY A 59 -9.20 23.41 -1.96
CA GLY A 59 -8.94 24.84 -2.15
C GLY A 59 -8.12 25.51 -1.04
N LYS A 60 -7.79 24.80 0.04
CA LYS A 60 -6.88 25.29 1.08
C LYS A 60 -5.46 24.88 0.75
N VAL A 61 -4.57 25.86 0.62
CA VAL A 61 -3.13 25.65 0.41
C VAL A 61 -2.40 25.67 1.75
N VAL A 62 -1.53 24.69 1.97
CA VAL A 62 -0.70 24.55 3.18
C VAL A 62 0.75 24.35 2.76
N ASP A 63 1.68 25.08 3.38
CA ASP A 63 3.13 24.84 3.25
C ASP A 63 3.47 23.56 4.03
N ILE A 64 3.98 22.55 3.31
CA ILE A 64 4.38 21.25 3.85
C ILE A 64 5.89 21.02 3.74
N THR A 65 6.68 22.08 3.51
CA THR A 65 8.14 21.97 3.27
C THR A 65 8.85 21.21 4.39
N GLU A 66 8.51 21.50 5.65
CA GLU A 66 9.09 20.82 6.83
C GLU A 66 8.67 19.35 6.98
N GLN A 67 7.64 18.90 6.24
CA GLN A 67 7.23 17.50 6.23
C GLN A 67 8.00 16.67 5.19
N ILE A 68 8.70 17.32 4.25
CA ILE A 68 9.37 16.63 3.15
C ILE A 68 10.62 15.91 3.68
N PRO A 69 10.66 14.57 3.64
CA PRO A 69 11.71 13.82 4.32
C PRO A 69 13.06 13.87 3.59
N PHE A 70 13.04 14.11 2.28
CA PHE A 70 14.24 14.20 1.46
C PHE A 70 13.97 14.87 0.11
N LYS A 71 15.04 15.32 -0.55
CA LYS A 71 14.97 15.81 -1.93
C LYS A 71 14.71 14.67 -2.91
N ILE A 72 13.70 14.84 -3.77
CA ILE A 72 13.42 13.99 -4.93
C ILE A 72 13.94 14.63 -6.22
N ARG A 73 13.92 13.87 -7.32
CA ARG A 73 14.23 14.41 -8.65
C ARG A 73 13.12 15.32 -9.15
N ASP A 74 13.45 16.21 -10.08
CA ASP A 74 12.50 17.19 -10.61
C ASP A 74 11.37 16.55 -11.44
N ASN A 75 11.60 15.34 -11.98
CA ASN A 75 10.58 14.55 -12.69
C ASN A 75 9.70 13.69 -11.78
N TRP A 76 9.87 13.79 -10.45
CA TRP A 76 9.06 13.10 -9.47
C TRP A 76 8.18 14.11 -8.74
N VAL A 77 7.06 13.64 -8.21
CA VAL A 77 6.22 14.43 -7.31
C VAL A 77 6.10 13.74 -5.95
N TRP A 78 5.76 14.51 -4.93
CA TRP A 78 5.21 13.94 -3.71
C TRP A 78 3.71 13.72 -3.90
N ASN A 79 3.18 12.65 -3.32
CA ASN A 79 1.74 12.41 -3.24
C ASN A 79 1.38 11.79 -1.89
N ARG A 80 0.12 11.89 -1.48
CA ARG A 80 -0.38 11.20 -0.28
C ARG A 80 -0.75 9.77 -0.65
N MET A 81 -0.38 8.80 0.19
CA MET A 81 -0.64 7.37 -0.05
C MET A 81 -2.13 7.07 -0.35
N GLY A 82 -3.06 7.76 0.33
CA GLY A 82 -4.50 7.61 0.13
C GLY A 82 -5.02 8.15 -1.22
N GLN A 83 -4.19 8.88 -1.98
CA GLN A 83 -4.53 9.31 -3.34
C GLN A 83 -4.14 8.28 -4.40
N VAL A 84 -3.22 7.35 -4.10
CA VAL A 84 -2.72 6.35 -5.05
C VAL A 84 -3.27 4.94 -4.80
N GLY A 85 -3.86 4.70 -3.62
CA GLY A 85 -4.42 3.40 -3.28
C GLY A 85 -5.45 3.45 -2.16
N LYS A 86 -6.24 2.38 -2.08
CA LYS A 86 -7.19 2.11 -1.00
C LYS A 86 -6.43 1.51 0.17
N ILE A 87 -6.55 2.12 1.34
CA ILE A 87 -6.12 1.52 2.61
C ILE A 87 -7.37 1.19 3.41
N SER A 88 -7.60 -0.09 3.67
CA SER A 88 -8.80 -0.54 4.36
C SER A 88 -8.52 -1.66 5.33
N SER A 89 -9.42 -1.78 6.31
CA SER A 89 -9.40 -2.87 7.27
C SER A 89 -9.94 -4.15 6.67
N GLY A 90 -9.51 -5.28 7.22
CA GLY A 90 -10.22 -6.55 7.06
C GLY A 90 -11.62 -6.53 7.65
N LEU A 91 -12.24 -7.70 7.65
CA LEU A 91 -13.65 -7.88 7.97
C LEU A 91 -13.81 -8.74 9.22
N THR A 92 -14.98 -8.64 9.84
CA THR A 92 -15.45 -9.57 10.88
C THR A 92 -16.64 -10.36 10.33
N PRO A 93 -16.40 -11.47 9.62
CA PRO A 93 -17.49 -12.39 9.28
C PRO A 93 -18.17 -12.90 10.55
N ASN A 94 -19.48 -13.15 10.47
CA ASN A 94 -20.18 -13.87 11.52
C ASN A 94 -19.58 -15.27 11.67
N LYS A 95 -19.62 -15.85 12.87
CA LYS A 95 -18.99 -17.16 13.15
C LYS A 95 -19.52 -18.25 12.21
N GLU A 96 -20.80 -18.21 11.90
CA GLU A 96 -21.51 -19.15 11.01
C GLU A 96 -21.07 -19.03 9.55
N ALA A 97 -20.46 -17.90 9.17
CA ALA A 97 -19.92 -17.67 7.84
C ALA A 97 -18.44 -18.09 7.70
N ILE A 98 -17.84 -18.65 8.75
CA ILE A 98 -16.45 -19.12 8.74
C ILE A 98 -16.45 -20.64 8.64
N PHE A 99 -15.91 -21.15 7.54
CA PHE A 99 -15.80 -22.58 7.25
C PHE A 99 -14.35 -23.03 7.42
N THR A 100 -14.16 -24.31 7.76
CA THR A 100 -12.83 -24.95 7.88
C THR A 100 -12.49 -25.85 6.69
N TYR A 101 -13.28 -25.79 5.64
CA TYR A 101 -13.14 -26.54 4.40
C TYR A 101 -13.38 -25.62 3.21
N SER A 102 -12.75 -25.94 2.08
CA SER A 102 -12.87 -25.17 0.84
C SER A 102 -14.12 -25.61 0.04
N ARG A 103 -14.73 -24.66 -0.68
CA ARG A 103 -15.79 -24.87 -1.68
C ARG A 103 -15.69 -23.78 -2.76
N VAL A 104 -16.35 -24.01 -3.90
CA VAL A 104 -16.33 -23.10 -5.07
C VAL A 104 -16.85 -21.69 -4.76
N ASP A 105 -17.81 -21.55 -3.84
CA ASP A 105 -18.43 -20.29 -3.44
C ASP A 105 -17.69 -19.55 -2.31
N LEU A 106 -16.62 -20.16 -1.79
CA LEU A 106 -15.83 -19.63 -0.69
C LEU A 106 -14.49 -19.10 -1.17
N VAL A 107 -13.95 -18.14 -0.43
CA VAL A 107 -12.59 -17.60 -0.60
C VAL A 107 -11.77 -17.84 0.66
N PRO A 108 -10.45 -18.05 0.55
CA PRO A 108 -9.55 -18.11 1.71
C PRO A 108 -9.71 -16.91 2.64
N PHE A 109 -9.78 -17.16 3.94
CA PHE A 109 -9.83 -16.15 4.99
C PHE A 109 -8.55 -16.19 5.82
N PHE A 110 -7.73 -15.15 5.69
CA PHE A 110 -6.44 -15.06 6.37
C PHE A 110 -6.58 -14.27 7.65
N LYS A 111 -6.03 -14.81 8.74
CA LYS A 111 -5.95 -14.12 10.03
C LYS A 111 -4.52 -13.62 10.25
N VAL A 112 -4.30 -12.75 11.23
CA VAL A 112 -2.94 -12.39 11.68
C VAL A 112 -2.06 -13.63 11.90
N SER A 113 -2.61 -14.71 12.49
CA SER A 113 -1.89 -15.97 12.70
C SER A 113 -1.48 -16.67 11.41
N SER A 114 -2.21 -16.49 10.30
CA SER A 114 -1.83 -17.03 8.99
C SER A 114 -0.48 -16.46 8.50
N MET A 115 -0.10 -15.25 8.91
CA MET A 115 1.19 -14.63 8.55
C MET A 115 2.41 -15.27 9.26
N ASN A 116 2.17 -16.16 10.22
CA ASN A 116 3.21 -16.90 10.92
C ASN A 116 3.53 -18.26 10.25
N ASP A 117 2.68 -18.72 9.33
CA ASP A 117 2.97 -19.93 8.56
C ASP A 117 4.12 -19.64 7.58
N PRO A 118 5.19 -20.46 7.52
CA PRO A 118 6.28 -20.31 6.57
C PRO A 118 5.81 -20.29 5.10
N GLU A 119 4.75 -21.04 4.76
CA GLU A 119 4.17 -21.02 3.42
C GLU A 119 3.53 -19.68 3.08
N ASN A 120 3.26 -18.86 4.09
CA ASN A 120 2.73 -17.51 3.95
C ASN A 120 3.79 -16.45 4.27
N GLU A 121 5.09 -16.71 4.11
CA GLU A 121 6.13 -15.74 4.45
C GLU A 121 6.07 -14.47 3.58
N ASN A 122 5.80 -14.63 2.28
CA ASN A 122 5.71 -13.52 1.33
C ASN A 122 4.30 -13.36 0.77
N ILE A 123 3.69 -14.46 0.33
CA ILE A 123 2.38 -14.49 -0.33
C ILE A 123 1.40 -15.25 0.56
N LEU A 124 0.23 -14.68 0.82
CA LEU A 124 -0.86 -15.37 1.51
C LEU A 124 -1.49 -16.40 0.58
N GLN A 125 -1.28 -17.68 0.88
CA GLN A 125 -1.76 -18.80 0.07
C GLN A 125 -2.39 -19.92 0.89
N LYS A 126 -1.98 -20.11 2.15
CA LYS A 126 -2.47 -21.20 3.02
C LYS A 126 -3.29 -20.67 4.20
N THR A 127 -4.45 -21.26 4.43
CA THR A 127 -5.27 -21.01 5.62
C THR A 127 -6.24 -22.16 5.83
N ASN A 128 -6.66 -22.38 7.07
CA ASN A 128 -7.69 -23.36 7.43
C ASN A 128 -9.08 -22.71 7.54
N PHE A 129 -9.23 -21.45 7.12
CA PHE A 129 -10.48 -20.72 7.22
C PHE A 129 -10.91 -20.20 5.85
N TYR A 130 -12.21 -20.30 5.57
CA TYR A 130 -12.81 -19.85 4.33
C TYR A 130 -14.10 -19.10 4.64
N VAL A 131 -14.43 -18.11 3.81
CA VAL A 131 -15.62 -17.27 3.96
C VAL A 131 -16.34 -17.12 2.61
N PRO A 132 -17.65 -16.86 2.57
CA PRO A 132 -18.36 -16.61 1.33
C PRO A 132 -17.72 -15.48 0.51
N ASN A 133 -17.76 -15.60 -0.82
CA ASN A 133 -17.15 -14.65 -1.76
C ASN A 133 -17.56 -13.18 -1.55
N LYS A 134 -18.71 -12.91 -0.92
CA LYS A 134 -19.14 -11.55 -0.53
C LYS A 134 -18.18 -10.82 0.43
N TYR A 135 -17.34 -11.57 1.15
CA TYR A 135 -16.31 -11.04 2.06
C TYR A 135 -14.96 -10.82 1.38
N LYS A 136 -14.84 -11.03 0.06
CA LYS A 136 -13.57 -10.82 -0.64
C LYS A 136 -13.11 -9.36 -0.56
N ILE A 137 -11.80 -9.17 -0.54
CA ILE A 137 -11.16 -7.87 -0.71
C ILE A 137 -10.53 -7.77 -2.10
N GLU A 138 -10.11 -6.57 -2.49
CA GLU A 138 -9.36 -6.37 -3.72
C GLU A 138 -7.94 -6.96 -3.64
N TYR A 139 -7.47 -7.47 -4.77
CA TYR A 139 -6.11 -7.97 -4.98
C TYR A 139 -5.58 -7.50 -6.34
N PRO A 140 -4.27 -7.35 -6.52
CA PRO A 140 -3.21 -7.64 -5.55
C PRO A 140 -3.19 -6.60 -4.43
N SER A 141 -2.96 -7.05 -3.20
CA SER A 141 -2.92 -6.14 -2.05
C SER A 141 -1.82 -6.49 -1.05
N ILE A 142 -1.29 -5.45 -0.40
CA ILE A 142 -0.27 -5.57 0.64
C ILE A 142 -1.01 -5.68 1.97
N VAL A 143 -0.92 -6.83 2.63
CA VAL A 143 -1.61 -7.14 3.89
C VAL A 143 -0.64 -7.02 5.06
N PHE A 144 -1.09 -6.40 6.15
CA PHE A 144 -0.26 -6.18 7.34
C PHE A 144 -1.10 -6.18 8.63
N PRO A 145 -0.50 -6.53 9.79
CA PRO A 145 -1.18 -6.43 11.07
C PRO A 145 -1.49 -4.97 11.41
N LYS A 146 -2.73 -4.70 11.84
CA LYS A 146 -3.19 -3.35 12.22
C LYS A 146 -3.49 -3.21 13.71
N ASN A 147 -3.82 -4.32 14.39
CA ASN A 147 -4.20 -4.34 15.81
C ASN A 147 -3.31 -5.31 16.60
N GLY A 148 -3.01 -4.96 17.84
CA GLY A 148 -2.31 -5.80 18.80
C GLY A 148 -0.79 -5.88 18.60
N GLY A 149 -0.13 -6.73 19.39
CA GLY A 149 1.33 -6.86 19.39
C GLY A 149 1.95 -7.32 18.06
N ALA A 150 1.16 -7.91 17.17
CA ALA A 150 1.63 -8.32 15.85
C ALA A 150 2.13 -7.15 15.00
N ILE A 151 1.71 -5.92 15.26
CA ILE A 151 2.21 -4.72 14.57
C ILE A 151 3.74 -4.59 14.70
N TYR A 152 4.30 -4.92 15.87
CA TYR A 152 5.74 -4.83 16.14
C TYR A 152 6.57 -5.82 15.31
N THR A 153 5.94 -6.87 14.77
CA THR A 153 6.63 -7.81 13.86
C THR A 153 6.97 -7.20 12.51
N ASN A 154 6.39 -6.03 12.18
CA ASN A 154 6.60 -5.35 10.91
C ASN A 154 6.33 -6.18 9.66
N LYS A 155 5.55 -7.26 9.77
CA LYS A 155 5.24 -8.14 8.64
C LYS A 155 4.45 -7.42 7.55
N ARG A 156 4.78 -7.74 6.30
CA ARG A 156 3.97 -7.48 5.10
C ARG A 156 3.80 -8.78 4.37
N ARG A 157 2.59 -9.05 3.89
CA ARG A 157 2.28 -10.16 3.01
C ARG A 157 1.58 -9.66 1.77
N VAL A 158 1.63 -10.44 0.71
CA VAL A 158 0.94 -10.14 -0.54
C VAL A 158 -0.24 -11.07 -0.70
N LEU A 159 -1.42 -10.53 -0.95
CA LEU A 159 -2.55 -11.29 -1.45
C LEU A 159 -2.59 -11.13 -2.98
N LEU A 160 -2.40 -12.21 -3.73
CA LEU A 160 -2.39 -12.20 -5.20
C LEU A 160 -3.69 -12.73 -5.84
N ASN A 161 -4.54 -13.40 -5.07
CA ASN A 161 -5.73 -14.08 -5.56
C ASN A 161 -6.96 -13.69 -4.73
N ASN A 162 -8.14 -14.18 -5.14
CA ASN A 162 -9.36 -14.05 -4.34
C ASN A 162 -9.11 -14.48 -2.89
N GLY A 163 -9.45 -13.61 -1.95
CA GLY A 163 -9.25 -13.85 -0.53
C GLY A 163 -9.90 -12.77 0.31
N SER A 164 -9.94 -13.03 1.60
CA SER A 164 -10.42 -12.13 2.63
C SER A 164 -9.43 -12.12 3.80
N ILE A 165 -9.45 -11.07 4.61
CA ILE A 165 -8.57 -10.93 5.76
C ILE A 165 -9.35 -10.54 7.01
N ASP A 166 -8.87 -10.96 8.17
CA ASP A 166 -9.50 -10.65 9.45
C ASP A 166 -9.40 -9.17 9.82
N LEU A 167 -10.32 -8.69 10.67
CA LEU A 167 -10.38 -7.30 11.10
C LEU A 167 -9.07 -6.81 11.72
N ASN A 168 -8.24 -7.66 12.34
CA ASN A 168 -6.96 -7.26 12.91
C ASN A 168 -5.86 -7.05 11.87
N CYS A 169 -6.14 -7.31 10.60
CA CYS A 169 -5.31 -6.95 9.46
C CYS A 169 -5.89 -5.74 8.71
N SER A 170 -5.01 -5.02 8.03
CA SER A 170 -5.35 -4.03 7.01
C SER A 170 -4.68 -4.42 5.70
N TYR A 171 -5.18 -3.85 4.60
CA TYR A 171 -4.60 -4.01 3.28
C TYR A 171 -4.46 -2.69 2.54
N ILE A 172 -3.48 -2.66 1.63
CA ILE A 172 -3.28 -1.60 0.64
C ILE A 172 -3.53 -2.18 -0.75
N TYR A 173 -4.48 -1.62 -1.48
CA TYR A 173 -4.76 -1.93 -2.88
C TYR A 173 -4.46 -0.71 -3.76
N PRO A 174 -3.55 -0.81 -4.76
CA PRO A 174 -3.24 0.30 -5.66
C PRO A 174 -4.42 0.62 -6.58
N PHE A 175 -4.64 1.89 -6.91
CA PHE A 175 -5.61 2.25 -7.94
C PHE A 175 -5.10 1.88 -9.34
N VAL A 176 -3.79 1.99 -9.58
CA VAL A 176 -3.14 1.55 -10.82
C VAL A 176 -2.38 0.26 -10.55
N PHE A 177 -2.82 -0.85 -11.16
CA PHE A 177 -2.26 -2.18 -10.93
C PHE A 177 -0.73 -2.24 -11.04
N ASN A 178 -0.15 -1.61 -12.07
CA ASN A 178 1.29 -1.61 -12.34
C ASN A 178 2.13 -0.91 -11.26
N MET A 179 1.53 -0.16 -10.34
CA MET A 179 2.22 0.43 -9.21
C MET A 179 2.42 -0.55 -8.04
N PHE A 180 1.78 -1.72 -8.07
CA PHE A 180 1.74 -2.64 -6.93
C PHE A 180 3.12 -2.93 -6.32
N ASN A 181 4.09 -3.36 -7.14
CA ASN A 181 5.42 -3.70 -6.66
C ASN A 181 6.17 -2.49 -6.10
N TYR A 182 6.03 -1.31 -6.73
CA TYR A 182 6.64 -0.08 -6.23
C TYR A 182 6.09 0.29 -4.85
N LEU A 183 4.76 0.25 -4.68
CA LEU A 183 4.12 0.49 -3.38
C LEU A 183 4.51 -0.57 -2.35
N TYR A 184 4.65 -1.83 -2.75
CA TYR A 184 5.10 -2.91 -1.87
C TYR A 184 6.51 -2.65 -1.33
N PHE A 185 7.47 -2.34 -2.21
CA PHE A 185 8.82 -2.02 -1.76
C PHE A 185 8.87 -0.75 -0.91
N TRP A 186 8.15 0.31 -1.30
CA TRP A 186 8.07 1.52 -0.50
C TRP A 186 7.48 1.28 0.89
N PHE A 187 6.35 0.57 0.97
CA PHE A 187 5.68 0.28 2.23
C PHE A 187 6.43 -0.75 3.09
N SER A 188 7.30 -1.57 2.49
CA SER A 188 8.18 -2.48 3.23
C SER A 188 9.37 -1.73 3.85
N ASN A 189 9.70 -0.52 3.38
CA ASN A 189 10.75 0.32 3.95
C ASN A 189 10.30 1.18 5.14
N ILE A 190 9.01 1.12 5.53
CA ILE A 190 8.51 1.87 6.70
C ILE A 190 8.34 0.94 7.91
N ASN A 191 8.65 1.45 9.09
CA ASN A 191 8.39 0.76 10.34
C ASN A 191 6.95 1.07 10.83
N LEU A 192 6.10 0.04 10.88
CA LEU A 192 4.70 0.14 11.32
C LEU A 192 4.57 0.65 12.76
N SER A 193 5.54 0.35 13.63
CA SER A 193 5.46 0.76 15.04
C SER A 193 5.44 2.28 15.20
N ASN A 194 5.97 3.02 14.22
CA ASN A 194 5.99 4.48 14.22
C ASN A 194 4.59 5.09 14.01
N PHE A 195 3.60 4.30 13.64
CA PHE A 195 2.23 4.74 13.33
C PHE A 195 1.20 4.18 14.32
N ILE A 196 1.66 3.55 15.40
CA ILE A 196 0.79 3.03 16.46
C ILE A 196 0.15 4.21 17.21
N VAL A 197 -1.15 4.09 17.44
CA VAL A 197 -1.93 4.92 18.35
C VAL A 197 -2.59 4.03 19.41
N GLY A 198 -2.95 4.65 20.55
CA GLY A 198 -3.59 3.99 21.68
C GLY A 198 -2.60 3.32 22.63
N THR A 199 -2.81 3.50 23.94
CA THR A 199 -1.91 3.02 24.99
C THR A 199 -2.23 1.59 25.45
N ALA A 200 -3.50 1.19 25.46
CA ALA A 200 -3.91 -0.13 25.96
C ALA A 200 -3.81 -1.25 24.91
N VAL A 201 -4.23 -0.98 23.66
CA VAL A 201 -4.13 -1.93 22.54
C VAL A 201 -3.51 -1.21 21.34
N PRO A 202 -2.26 -1.54 20.97
CA PRO A 202 -1.59 -0.96 19.81
C PRO A 202 -2.45 -1.08 18.57
N THR A 203 -2.70 0.04 17.89
CA THR A 203 -3.57 0.08 16.71
C THR A 203 -2.99 1.04 15.67
N ILE A 204 -3.06 0.69 14.39
CA ILE A 204 -2.75 1.62 13.29
C ILE A 204 -4.06 2.05 12.62
N ASN A 205 -4.29 3.36 12.57
CA ASN A 205 -5.42 3.93 11.84
C ASN A 205 -5.08 4.09 10.36
N SER A 206 -5.96 3.63 9.46
CA SER A 206 -5.82 3.83 8.01
C SER A 206 -5.66 5.30 7.61
N SER A 207 -6.20 6.26 8.37
CA SER A 207 -6.04 7.69 8.07
C SER A 207 -4.58 8.15 8.19
N ILE A 208 -3.83 7.63 9.17
CA ILE A 208 -2.40 7.94 9.37
C ILE A 208 -1.62 7.47 8.15
N LEU A 209 -1.83 6.21 7.76
CA LEU A 209 -1.16 5.64 6.60
C LEU A 209 -1.57 6.35 5.29
N SER A 210 -2.83 6.77 5.17
CA SER A 210 -3.32 7.48 3.98
C SER A 210 -2.66 8.84 3.80
N ASN A 211 -2.19 9.46 4.89
CA ASN A 211 -1.53 10.76 4.87
C ASN A 211 -0.01 10.67 4.70
N LEU A 212 0.58 9.48 4.59
CA LEU A 212 2.02 9.36 4.37
C LEU A 212 2.42 9.96 3.02
N LEU A 213 3.56 10.65 3.02
CA LEU A 213 4.19 11.19 1.82
C LEU A 213 4.88 10.05 1.05
N LEU A 214 4.38 9.79 -0.14
CA LEU A 214 4.91 8.85 -1.12
C LEU A 214 5.62 9.64 -2.22
N PRO A 215 6.92 9.41 -2.47
CA PRO A 215 7.57 9.97 -3.64
C PRO A 215 7.12 9.16 -4.86
N LEU A 216 6.72 9.82 -5.94
CA LEU A 216 6.12 9.19 -7.10
C LEU A 216 6.94 9.50 -8.37
N PRO A 217 7.68 8.51 -8.92
CA PRO A 217 8.28 8.58 -10.24
C PRO A 217 7.26 8.32 -11.35
N PRO A 218 7.62 8.58 -12.62
CA PRO A 218 6.96 7.97 -13.78
C PRO A 218 6.86 6.44 -13.67
N LEU A 219 5.85 5.87 -14.33
CA LEU A 219 5.54 4.44 -14.18
C LEU A 219 6.68 3.54 -14.69
N GLU A 220 7.35 3.91 -15.78
CA GLU A 220 8.48 3.17 -16.32
C GLU A 220 9.70 3.23 -15.37
N GLU A 221 9.93 4.38 -14.73
CA GLU A 221 10.99 4.52 -13.73
C GLU A 221 10.69 3.68 -12.47
N GLN A 222 9.42 3.60 -12.05
CA GLN A 222 9.00 2.69 -10.97
C GLN A 222 9.36 1.23 -11.26
N GLN A 223 9.08 0.75 -12.48
CA GLN A 223 9.42 -0.62 -12.89
C GLN A 223 10.93 -0.86 -12.87
N ARG A 224 11.74 0.09 -13.35
CA ARG A 224 13.21 -0.05 -13.26
C ARG A 224 13.72 -0.07 -11.83
N ILE A 225 13.12 0.73 -10.93
CA ILE A 225 13.48 0.72 -9.51
C ILE A 225 13.18 -0.64 -8.91
N VAL A 226 11.98 -1.18 -9.17
CA VAL A 226 11.53 -2.51 -8.75
C VAL A 226 12.50 -3.58 -9.25
N ASN A 227 12.81 -3.62 -10.53
CA ASN A 227 13.72 -4.61 -11.12
C ASN A 227 15.11 -4.58 -10.45
N LYS A 228 15.62 -3.39 -10.13
CA LYS A 228 16.90 -3.25 -9.44
C LYS A 228 16.81 -3.77 -8.00
N LEU A 229 15.73 -3.47 -7.28
CA LEU A 229 15.51 -3.95 -5.92
C LEU A 229 15.42 -5.47 -5.86
N GLU A 230 14.65 -6.09 -6.77
CA GLU A 230 14.52 -7.53 -6.89
C GLU A 230 15.85 -8.23 -7.23
N THR A 231 16.74 -7.55 -7.95
CA THR A 231 18.10 -8.06 -8.22
C THR A 231 19.00 -7.97 -6.97
N VAL A 232 18.95 -6.86 -6.24
CA VAL A 232 19.93 -6.53 -5.19
C VAL A 232 19.57 -7.11 -3.82
N LEU A 233 18.29 -7.08 -3.43
CA LEU A 233 17.86 -7.51 -2.08
C LEU A 233 18.22 -8.96 -1.77
N PRO A 234 18.02 -9.95 -2.68
CA PRO A 234 18.41 -11.33 -2.41
C PRO A 234 19.92 -11.50 -2.21
N LEU A 235 20.76 -10.64 -2.82
CA LEU A 235 22.21 -10.68 -2.63
C LEU A 235 22.60 -10.18 -1.24
N ILE A 236 21.92 -9.15 -0.74
CA ILE A 236 22.13 -8.61 0.62
C ILE A 236 21.74 -9.65 1.67
N GLU A 237 20.61 -10.33 1.48
CA GLU A 237 20.16 -11.40 2.39
C GLU A 237 21.13 -12.58 2.45
N LYS A 238 21.79 -12.92 1.34
CA LYS A 238 22.83 -13.96 1.30
C LYS A 238 24.12 -13.56 2.02
N ILE A 239 24.46 -12.27 2.03
CA ILE A 239 25.66 -11.77 2.73
C ILE A 239 25.43 -11.69 4.25
N ASN A 240 24.19 -11.40 4.66
CA ASN A 240 23.82 -11.25 6.07
C ASN A 240 23.39 -12.57 6.74
N LYS A 241 23.45 -13.70 6.02
CA LYS A 241 23.30 -15.05 6.55
C LYS A 241 24.67 -15.67 6.76
#